data_AF-A0A7X3BWF7-F1
#
_entry.id   AF-A0A7X3BWF7-F1
#
_cell.length_a   1.000
_cell.length_b   1.000
_cell.length_c   1.000
_cell.angle_alpha   90.00
_cell.angle_beta   90.00
_cell.angle_gamma   90.00
#
_symmetry.space_group_name_H-M   'P 1'
#
loop_
_entity.id
_entity.type
_entity.pdbx_description
1 polymer ?
#
loop_
_entity_poly.entity_id
_entity_poly.type
_entity_poly.pdbx_seq_one_letter_code
_entity_poly.pdbx_strand_id
1 'polypeptide(L)'
;MIKKLLGTILLCAGLVVQSLPGQAAVLEPRECPKDLKYLLGMYYGNGEQFVIRERNGELELLYRTTREDYKFANSNQFPLKKERFDSYTLLEAGPMNNTETSVRFERDPDGYGITCKIGGNRYSRAFFGPDREKPFRIPQPSDWQGLKKAASEAVIPSALTTGKQAELVDVTKAITGIKLDLRYAGTNNCFGMSIVDVKKAYLDRVAAGALGRVQKRLADYGYGLVIWEAYRPWSVSKLAYDAFPDDKKQMLPTPEQGFSHNTGRAVDVSLYYLETGEPVEMISDFDEPSIRQYSKFTGGTDLERYQRDLLHQLMSLEGFSVSDMEWWHFEYEPDTVYSHLNVPLQGLN
;
A
#
# COMPACT_ATOMS: atom_id res chain seq x y z
N MET A 1 51.78 -28.28 -62.29
CA MET A 1 51.82 -27.22 -61.27
C MET A 1 50.62 -26.31 -61.49
N ILE A 2 50.05 -25.78 -60.39
CA ILE A 2 49.00 -24.74 -60.31
C ILE A 2 47.56 -25.25 -60.05
N LYS A 3 47.34 -25.54 -58.76
CA LYS A 3 46.27 -25.14 -57.83
C LYS A 3 44.79 -25.31 -58.21
N LYS A 4 44.13 -26.14 -57.37
CA LYS A 4 42.69 -26.34 -57.17
C LYS A 4 41.95 -25.05 -56.77
N LEU A 5 40.78 -24.85 -57.36
CA LEU A 5 39.75 -23.89 -57.00
C LEU A 5 39.09 -24.32 -55.68
N LEU A 6 39.19 -23.51 -54.62
CA LEU A 6 38.32 -23.60 -53.44
C LEU A 6 37.18 -22.59 -53.63
N GLY A 7 35.94 -23.09 -53.69
CA GLY A 7 34.73 -22.28 -53.55
C GLY A 7 34.44 -22.04 -52.07
N THR A 8 34.45 -20.78 -51.66
CA THR A 8 34.05 -20.34 -50.32
C THR A 8 32.55 -20.09 -50.30
N ILE A 9 31.81 -20.91 -49.57
CA ILE A 9 30.41 -20.65 -49.19
C ILE A 9 30.45 -19.61 -48.07
N LEU A 10 29.97 -18.39 -48.35
CA LEU A 10 29.72 -17.39 -47.32
C LEU A 10 28.43 -17.76 -46.58
N LEU A 11 28.57 -18.22 -45.34
CA LEU A 11 27.46 -18.43 -44.41
C LEU A 11 27.11 -17.05 -43.80
N CYS A 12 26.05 -16.41 -44.29
CA CYS A 12 25.47 -15.23 -43.64
C CYS A 12 24.81 -15.64 -42.32
N ALA A 13 25.53 -15.50 -41.20
CA ALA A 13 24.93 -15.54 -39.88
C ALA A 13 24.14 -14.24 -39.65
N GLY A 14 22.82 -14.30 -39.77
CA GLY A 14 21.92 -13.23 -39.38
C GLY A 14 21.97 -13.05 -37.86
N LEU A 15 22.58 -11.96 -37.40
CA LEU A 15 22.39 -11.45 -36.04
C LEU A 15 20.95 -10.94 -35.94
N VAL A 16 20.06 -11.78 -35.40
CA VAL A 16 18.77 -11.32 -34.90
C VAL A 16 19.04 -10.59 -33.59
N VAL A 17 19.23 -9.28 -33.65
CA VAL A 17 19.16 -8.42 -32.48
C VAL A 17 17.70 -8.42 -32.04
N GLN A 18 17.37 -9.24 -31.04
CA GLN A 18 16.10 -9.11 -30.33
C GLN A 18 16.14 -7.76 -29.59
N SER A 19 15.57 -6.73 -30.19
CA SER A 19 15.25 -5.50 -29.50
C SER A 19 14.19 -5.82 -28.43
N LEU A 20 14.62 -5.94 -27.18
CA LEU A 20 13.69 -5.84 -26.06
C LEU A 20 13.02 -4.46 -26.14
N PRO A 21 11.69 -4.37 -26.02
CA PRO A 21 11.03 -3.08 -25.93
C PRO A 21 11.52 -2.40 -24.65
N GLY A 22 12.37 -1.39 -24.82
CA GLY A 22 12.71 -0.46 -23.76
C GLY A 22 11.43 0.27 -23.35
N GLN A 23 10.78 -0.24 -22.31
CA GLN A 23 9.75 0.51 -21.62
C GLN A 23 10.47 1.72 -21.03
N ALA A 24 10.27 2.90 -21.62
CA ALA A 24 10.83 4.13 -21.09
C ALA A 24 10.45 4.19 -19.60
N ALA A 25 11.45 4.13 -18.72
CA ALA A 25 11.21 4.25 -17.30
C ALA A 25 10.46 5.57 -17.10
N VAL A 26 9.23 5.51 -16.59
CA VAL A 26 8.52 6.70 -16.15
C VAL A 26 9.43 7.35 -15.12
N LEU A 27 9.92 8.54 -15.45
CA LEU A 27 10.81 9.29 -14.57
C LEU A 27 10.09 9.46 -13.23
N GLU A 28 10.77 9.11 -12.15
CA GLU A 28 10.24 9.29 -10.80
C GLU A 28 9.81 10.76 -10.60
N PRO A 29 8.59 11.00 -10.08
CA PRO A 29 8.14 12.35 -9.78
C PRO A 29 9.03 13.04 -8.76
N ARG A 30 9.09 14.38 -8.83
CA ARG A 30 9.80 15.16 -7.80
C ARG A 30 9.00 15.16 -6.50
N GLU A 31 9.73 15.34 -5.41
CA GLU A 31 9.15 15.62 -4.10
C GLU A 31 8.13 16.78 -4.16
N CYS A 32 6.99 16.58 -3.51
CA CYS A 32 5.93 17.57 -3.43
C CYS A 32 6.43 18.83 -2.70
N PRO A 33 6.19 20.04 -3.22
CA PRO A 33 6.47 21.27 -2.48
C PRO A 33 5.80 21.24 -1.10
N LYS A 34 6.59 21.47 -0.05
CA LYS A 34 6.13 21.34 1.34
C LYS A 34 4.85 22.14 1.60
N ASP A 35 4.74 23.35 1.06
CA ASP A 35 3.57 24.22 1.25
C ASP A 35 2.28 23.61 0.69
N LEU A 36 2.37 22.88 -0.42
CA LEU A 36 1.25 22.19 -1.05
C LEU A 36 0.86 20.93 -0.28
N LYS A 37 1.83 20.18 0.25
CA LYS A 37 1.59 18.97 1.05
C LYS A 37 0.60 19.21 2.19
N TYR A 38 0.71 20.37 2.84
CA TYR A 38 -0.19 20.79 3.92
C TYR A 38 -1.63 21.12 3.47
N LEU A 39 -1.94 21.12 2.18
CA LEU A 39 -3.30 21.35 1.64
C LEU A 39 -3.95 20.08 1.09
N LEU A 40 -3.19 18.99 0.91
CA LEU A 40 -3.68 17.75 0.30
C LEU A 40 -4.67 17.03 1.21
N GLY A 41 -5.58 16.24 0.66
CA GLY A 41 -6.50 15.41 1.44
C GLY A 41 -7.96 15.58 1.03
N MET A 42 -8.84 14.94 1.79
CA MET A 42 -10.27 14.95 1.52
C MET A 42 -10.94 16.17 2.18
N TYR A 43 -11.79 16.85 1.43
CA TYR A 43 -12.62 17.95 1.90
C TYR A 43 -14.09 17.58 1.76
N TYR A 44 -14.90 18.00 2.73
CA TYR A 44 -16.32 17.66 2.79
C TYR A 44 -17.16 18.84 3.29
N GLY A 45 -18.41 18.91 2.85
CA GLY A 45 -19.35 19.97 3.22
C GLY A 45 -20.47 20.11 2.21
N ASN A 46 -21.60 20.67 2.62
CA ASN A 46 -22.75 20.92 1.75
C ASN A 46 -23.27 19.67 1.00
N GLY A 47 -23.11 18.48 1.59
CA GLY A 47 -23.50 17.21 0.97
C GLY A 47 -22.47 16.63 -0.01
N GLU A 48 -21.37 17.34 -0.26
CA GLU A 48 -20.35 16.99 -1.25
C GLU A 48 -19.02 16.57 -0.59
N GLN A 49 -18.21 15.83 -1.35
CA GLN A 49 -16.84 15.45 -0.99
C GLN A 49 -15.92 15.50 -2.22
N PHE A 50 -14.70 15.97 -2.03
CA PHE A 50 -13.64 15.97 -3.05
C PHE A 50 -12.28 15.75 -2.42
N VAL A 51 -11.29 15.41 -3.24
CA VAL A 51 -9.90 15.29 -2.80
C VAL A 51 -9.07 16.38 -3.46
N ILE A 52 -8.19 17.03 -2.69
CA ILE A 52 -7.10 17.83 -3.22
C ILE A 52 -5.85 16.95 -3.23
N ARG A 53 -5.22 16.84 -4.39
CA ARG A 53 -3.96 16.11 -4.56
C ARG A 53 -2.90 16.99 -5.18
N GLU A 54 -1.65 16.56 -5.07
CA GLU A 54 -0.56 17.15 -5.84
C GLU A 54 -0.29 16.30 -7.09
N ARG A 55 0.01 16.98 -8.20
CA ARG A 55 0.44 16.39 -9.47
C ARG A 55 1.43 17.33 -10.16
N ASN A 56 2.64 16.85 -10.44
CA ASN A 56 3.71 17.61 -11.10
C ASN A 56 3.98 19.00 -10.48
N GLY A 57 3.95 19.09 -9.15
CA GLY A 57 4.20 20.32 -8.39
C GLY A 57 3.02 21.29 -8.33
N GLU A 58 1.84 20.91 -8.82
CA GLU A 58 0.61 21.72 -8.79
C GLU A 58 -0.52 21.00 -8.05
N LEU A 59 -1.53 21.76 -7.61
CA LEU A 59 -2.71 21.19 -6.98
C LEU A 59 -3.76 20.81 -8.04
N GLU A 60 -4.46 19.72 -7.79
CA GLU A 60 -5.58 19.25 -8.60
C GLU A 60 -6.73 18.85 -7.68
N LEU A 61 -7.95 19.22 -8.05
CA LEU A 61 -9.17 18.80 -7.36
C LEU A 61 -9.75 17.58 -8.07
N LEU A 62 -10.02 16.54 -7.30
CA LEU A 62 -10.71 15.32 -7.72
C LEU A 62 -12.15 15.34 -7.23
N TYR A 63 -13.08 15.40 -8.17
CA TYR A 63 -14.51 15.36 -7.87
C TYR A 63 -15.12 14.07 -8.40
N ARG A 64 -15.67 13.26 -7.50
CA ARG A 64 -16.40 12.04 -7.88
C ARG A 64 -17.83 12.39 -8.27
N THR A 65 -18.33 11.76 -9.32
CA THR A 65 -19.71 11.96 -9.81
C THR A 65 -20.70 10.99 -9.18
N THR A 66 -20.22 9.92 -8.54
CA THR A 66 -21.06 8.92 -7.88
C THR A 66 -20.47 8.54 -6.52
N ARG A 67 -21.30 8.00 -5.61
CA ARG A 67 -20.85 7.59 -4.26
C ARG A 67 -20.05 6.28 -4.29
N GLU A 68 -20.23 5.50 -5.35
CA GLU A 68 -19.53 4.23 -5.59
C GLU A 68 -18.05 4.44 -5.90
N ASP A 69 -17.64 5.60 -6.44
CA ASP A 69 -16.23 5.98 -6.62
C ASP A 69 -15.62 6.55 -5.33
N TYR A 70 -15.71 5.81 -4.22
CA TYR A 70 -15.20 6.22 -2.93
C TYR A 70 -13.66 6.34 -2.88
N LYS A 71 -12.96 5.80 -3.89
CA LYS A 71 -11.50 5.85 -4.06
C LYS A 71 -11.04 7.04 -4.92
N PHE A 72 -11.98 7.77 -5.53
CA PHE A 72 -11.71 8.82 -6.51
C PHE A 72 -10.97 8.32 -7.77
N ALA A 73 -11.07 7.02 -8.07
CA ALA A 73 -10.36 6.38 -9.18
C ALA A 73 -10.88 6.81 -10.56
N ASN A 74 -12.15 7.20 -10.64
CA ASN A 74 -12.81 7.64 -11.87
C ASN A 74 -13.30 9.09 -11.76
N SER A 75 -12.67 9.87 -10.90
CA SER A 75 -13.08 11.24 -10.63
C SER A 75 -12.69 12.20 -11.76
N ASN A 76 -13.53 13.22 -11.95
CA ASN A 76 -13.19 14.37 -12.76
C ASN A 76 -12.02 15.11 -12.12
N GLN A 77 -11.09 15.55 -12.96
CA GLN A 77 -9.83 16.17 -12.55
C GLN A 77 -9.87 17.64 -12.95
N PHE A 78 -9.70 18.52 -11.98
CA PHE A 78 -9.70 19.97 -12.19
C PHE A 78 -8.38 20.57 -11.70
N PRO A 79 -7.48 20.97 -12.63
CA PRO A 79 -6.26 21.67 -12.26
C PRO A 79 -6.56 22.95 -11.49
N LEU A 80 -5.78 23.22 -10.44
CA LEU A 80 -5.87 24.44 -9.65
C LEU A 80 -4.67 25.34 -9.96
N LYS A 81 -4.91 26.40 -10.72
CA LYS A 81 -3.88 27.38 -11.05
C LYS A 81 -3.61 28.27 -9.83
N LYS A 82 -2.37 28.30 -9.34
CA LYS A 82 -1.98 29.15 -8.21
C LYS A 82 -1.99 30.63 -8.61
N GLU A 83 -2.72 31.44 -7.86
CA GLU A 83 -2.77 32.89 -8.04
C GLU A 83 -1.79 33.58 -7.08
N ARG A 84 -1.98 33.37 -5.78
CA ARG A 84 -1.11 33.86 -4.71
C ARG A 84 -1.40 33.15 -3.40
N PHE A 85 -0.36 32.83 -2.62
CA PHE A 85 -0.50 32.14 -1.33
C PHE A 85 -1.43 30.92 -1.43
N ASP A 86 -2.50 30.91 -0.64
CA ASP A 86 -3.53 29.88 -0.60
C ASP A 86 -4.74 30.17 -1.50
N SER A 87 -4.58 31.07 -2.48
CA SER A 87 -5.58 31.41 -3.48
C SER A 87 -5.24 30.77 -4.82
N TYR A 88 -6.24 30.09 -5.38
CA TYR A 88 -6.16 29.36 -6.64
C TYR A 88 -7.39 29.64 -7.50
N THR A 89 -7.28 29.32 -8.78
CA THR A 89 -8.40 29.30 -9.73
C THR A 89 -8.62 27.86 -10.18
N LEU A 90 -9.84 27.36 -9.99
CA LEU A 90 -10.29 26.11 -10.59
C LEU A 90 -10.70 26.39 -12.02
N LEU A 91 -10.13 25.62 -12.95
CA LEU A 91 -10.41 25.73 -14.36
C LEU A 91 -11.21 24.51 -14.85
N GLU A 92 -12.43 24.75 -15.32
CA GLU A 92 -13.20 23.80 -16.11
C GLU A 92 -13.17 24.25 -17.57
N ALA A 93 -12.23 23.69 -18.33
CA ALA A 93 -12.01 24.03 -19.73
C ALA A 93 -12.32 22.84 -20.64
N GLY A 94 -13.05 23.11 -21.72
CA GLY A 94 -13.36 22.19 -22.79
C GLY A 94 -13.47 22.93 -24.11
N PRO A 95 -13.65 22.23 -25.24
CA PRO A 95 -13.72 22.86 -26.56
C PRO A 95 -14.86 23.88 -26.70
N MET A 96 -15.86 23.83 -25.81
CA MET A 96 -17.07 24.66 -25.84
C MET A 96 -17.30 25.49 -24.57
N ASN A 97 -16.48 25.35 -23.53
CA ASN A 97 -16.65 26.06 -22.25
C ASN A 97 -15.30 26.45 -21.65
N ASN A 98 -15.31 27.57 -20.92
CA ASN A 98 -14.18 28.00 -20.10
C ASN A 98 -14.75 28.66 -18.85
N THR A 99 -14.96 27.87 -17.80
CA THR A 99 -15.50 28.35 -16.53
C THR A 99 -14.38 28.39 -15.51
N GLU A 100 -14.21 29.55 -14.89
CA GLU A 100 -13.25 29.74 -13.79
C GLU A 100 -14.01 29.96 -12.48
N THR A 101 -13.51 29.34 -11.41
CA THR A 101 -14.06 29.56 -10.06
C THR A 101 -12.92 29.77 -9.07
N SER A 102 -13.07 30.77 -8.21
CA SER A 102 -12.10 31.01 -7.14
C SER A 102 -12.10 29.87 -6.13
N VAL A 103 -10.89 29.41 -5.81
CA VAL A 103 -10.59 28.46 -4.73
C VAL A 103 -9.69 29.15 -3.71
N ARG A 104 -10.02 29.03 -2.42
CA ARG A 104 -9.19 29.56 -1.33
C ARG A 104 -9.08 28.57 -0.19
N PHE A 105 -7.85 28.30 0.25
CA PHE A 105 -7.61 27.53 1.46
C PHE A 105 -7.44 28.45 2.68
N GLU A 106 -7.90 27.96 3.83
CA GLU A 106 -7.61 28.53 5.14
C GLU A 106 -6.78 27.51 5.91
N ARG A 107 -5.68 27.98 6.51
CA ARG A 107 -4.79 27.19 7.34
C ARG A 107 -5.01 27.50 8.81
N ASP A 108 -4.63 26.57 9.65
CA ASP A 108 -4.49 26.83 11.08
C ASP A 108 -3.06 27.32 11.44
N PRO A 109 -2.74 27.53 12.74
CA PRO A 109 -1.42 27.98 13.17
C PRO A 109 -0.26 27.03 12.83
N ASP A 110 -0.50 25.72 12.75
CA ASP A 110 0.49 24.71 12.38
C ASP A 110 0.67 24.61 10.84
N GLY A 111 -0.11 25.39 10.09
CA GLY A 111 0.02 25.55 8.65
C GLY A 111 -0.77 24.54 7.82
N TYR A 112 -1.53 23.61 8.40
CA TYR A 112 -2.36 22.74 7.54
C TYR A 112 -3.63 23.44 7.12
N GLY A 113 -4.01 23.23 5.86
CA GLY A 113 -5.31 23.58 5.33
C GLY A 113 -6.39 22.87 6.14
N ILE A 114 -7.29 23.63 6.74
CA ILE A 114 -8.44 23.14 7.50
C ILE A 114 -9.76 23.38 6.76
N THR A 115 -9.74 24.26 5.77
CA THR A 115 -10.92 24.64 5.00
C THR A 115 -10.55 24.98 3.57
N CYS A 116 -11.36 24.53 2.63
CA CYS A 116 -11.33 24.94 1.24
C CYS A 116 -12.63 25.66 0.90
N LYS A 117 -12.54 26.85 0.31
CA LYS A 117 -13.68 27.64 -0.17
C LYS A 117 -13.70 27.63 -1.69
N ILE A 118 -14.80 27.22 -2.29
CA ILE A 118 -14.98 27.13 -3.74
C ILE A 118 -16.31 27.79 -4.11
N GLY A 119 -16.29 28.81 -4.96
CA GLY A 119 -17.54 29.45 -5.44
C GLY A 119 -18.45 29.98 -4.32
N GLY A 120 -17.87 30.41 -3.19
CA GLY A 120 -18.61 30.87 -2.00
C GLY A 120 -19.02 29.77 -1.00
N ASN A 121 -18.92 28.49 -1.39
CA ASN A 121 -19.18 27.35 -0.50
C ASN A 121 -17.95 27.03 0.36
N ARG A 122 -18.18 26.54 1.58
CA ARG A 122 -17.12 26.17 2.54
C ARG A 122 -17.10 24.66 2.77
N TYR A 123 -15.91 24.07 2.71
CA TYR A 123 -15.67 22.64 2.93
C TYR A 123 -14.58 22.45 3.98
N SER A 124 -14.82 21.59 4.96
CA SER A 124 -13.86 21.25 6.00
C SER A 124 -12.95 20.12 5.52
N ARG A 125 -11.66 20.16 5.88
CA ARG A 125 -10.76 19.04 5.62
C ARG A 125 -11.01 17.91 6.61
N ALA A 126 -11.03 16.67 6.12
CA ALA A 126 -10.90 15.48 6.94
C ALA A 126 -9.43 15.20 7.20
N PHE A 127 -9.07 14.98 8.46
CA PHE A 127 -7.73 14.57 8.86
C PHE A 127 -7.72 13.07 9.12
N PHE A 128 -6.65 12.40 8.71
CA PHE A 128 -6.47 10.97 8.91
C PHE A 128 -5.06 10.70 9.40
N GLY A 129 -4.92 9.74 10.33
CA GLY A 129 -3.62 9.21 10.74
C GLY A 129 -2.59 10.34 11.02
N PRO A 130 -1.40 10.31 10.38
CA PRO A 130 -0.31 11.23 10.67
C PRO A 130 -0.57 12.69 10.23
N ASP A 131 -1.67 12.98 9.51
CA ASP A 131 -1.97 14.35 9.08
C ASP A 131 -2.08 15.27 10.30
N ARG A 132 -2.75 14.81 11.37
CA ARG A 132 -2.90 15.49 12.68
C ARG A 132 -3.37 14.58 13.81
N GLU A 133 -3.79 13.36 13.50
CA GLU A 133 -4.38 12.47 14.49
C GLU A 133 -3.27 11.64 15.14
N LYS A 134 -3.52 11.20 16.38
CA LYS A 134 -2.75 10.07 16.90
C LYS A 134 -3.01 8.89 15.96
N PRO A 135 -2.02 8.01 15.75
CA PRO A 135 -2.24 6.76 15.05
C PRO A 135 -3.54 6.10 15.53
N PHE A 136 -4.33 5.56 14.62
CA PHE A 136 -5.59 4.91 14.98
C PHE A 136 -5.32 3.85 16.05
N ARG A 137 -6.09 3.89 17.16
CA ARG A 137 -5.99 2.92 18.24
C ARG A 137 -7.38 2.46 18.66
N ILE A 138 -7.57 1.15 18.75
CA ILE A 138 -8.76 0.60 19.39
C ILE A 138 -8.65 0.73 20.91
N PRO A 139 -9.78 0.82 21.64
CA PRO A 139 -9.77 0.73 23.09
C PRO A 139 -9.14 -0.58 23.56
N GLN A 140 -8.35 -0.51 24.62
CA GLN A 140 -7.70 -1.68 25.20
C GLN A 140 -8.75 -2.58 25.88
N PRO A 141 -8.79 -3.89 25.56
CA PRO A 141 -9.66 -4.82 26.28
C PRO A 141 -9.32 -4.88 27.77
N SER A 142 -10.34 -4.94 28.62
CA SER A 142 -10.15 -5.02 30.08
C SER A 142 -9.48 -6.32 30.54
N ASP A 143 -9.70 -7.43 29.82
CA ASP A 143 -9.11 -8.75 30.09
C ASP A 143 -8.24 -9.24 28.93
N TRP A 144 -7.17 -8.50 28.63
CA TRP A 144 -6.24 -8.86 27.56
C TRP A 144 -5.60 -10.25 27.74
N GLN A 145 -5.26 -10.62 28.99
CA GLN A 145 -4.63 -11.91 29.27
C GLN A 145 -5.62 -13.08 29.11
N GLY A 146 -6.87 -12.90 29.52
CA GLY A 146 -7.94 -13.87 29.28
C GLY A 146 -8.19 -14.07 27.79
N LEU A 147 -8.23 -12.99 27.00
CA LEU A 147 -8.35 -13.08 25.54
C LEU A 147 -7.17 -13.83 24.89
N LYS A 148 -5.94 -13.50 25.28
CA LYS A 148 -4.74 -14.22 24.82
C LYS A 148 -4.81 -15.71 25.11
N LYS A 149 -5.18 -16.07 26.33
CA LYS A 149 -5.33 -17.47 26.74
C LYS A 149 -6.42 -18.16 25.91
N ALA A 150 -7.62 -17.58 25.85
CA ALA A 150 -8.75 -18.15 25.11
C ALA A 150 -8.44 -18.35 23.62
N ALA A 151 -7.75 -17.40 22.99
CA ALA A 151 -7.33 -17.50 21.61
C ALA A 151 -6.25 -18.58 21.39
N SER A 152 -5.31 -18.72 22.33
CA SER A 152 -4.26 -19.75 22.26
C SER A 152 -4.77 -21.19 22.44
N GLU A 153 -5.84 -21.36 23.23
CA GLU A 153 -6.49 -22.66 23.49
C GLU A 153 -7.56 -23.01 22.44
N ALA A 154 -7.92 -22.06 21.57
CA ALA A 154 -8.94 -22.24 20.57
C ALA A 154 -8.48 -23.20 19.45
N VAL A 155 -9.42 -24.02 18.98
CA VAL A 155 -9.21 -24.95 17.88
C VAL A 155 -9.56 -24.27 16.57
N ILE A 156 -8.63 -24.29 15.60
CA ILE A 156 -8.88 -23.78 14.26
C ILE A 156 -10.03 -24.56 13.60
N PRO A 157 -11.02 -23.89 12.98
CA PRO A 157 -12.08 -24.54 12.24
C PRO A 157 -11.53 -25.50 11.18
N SER A 158 -12.02 -26.75 11.18
CA SER A 158 -11.53 -27.80 10.28
C SER A 158 -11.68 -27.44 8.80
N ALA A 159 -12.71 -26.66 8.45
CA ALA A 159 -12.92 -26.14 7.09
C ALA A 159 -11.73 -25.32 6.57
N LEU A 160 -11.02 -24.60 7.44
CA LEU A 160 -9.88 -23.77 7.08
C LEU A 160 -8.58 -24.56 6.87
N THR A 161 -8.55 -25.83 7.27
CA THR A 161 -7.35 -26.69 7.21
C THR A 161 -7.23 -27.48 5.90
N THR A 162 -8.03 -27.12 4.89
CA THR A 162 -8.05 -27.78 3.57
C THR A 162 -7.05 -27.16 2.60
N GLY A 163 -6.50 -27.95 1.68
CA GLY A 163 -5.55 -27.47 0.67
C GLY A 163 -4.08 -27.76 0.99
N LYS A 164 -3.18 -27.11 0.23
CA LYS A 164 -1.74 -27.28 0.39
C LYS A 164 -1.25 -26.55 1.64
N GLN A 165 -0.31 -27.15 2.38
CA GLN A 165 0.36 -26.46 3.48
C GLN A 165 1.56 -25.66 2.97
N ALA A 166 1.71 -24.44 3.47
CA ALA A 166 2.89 -23.62 3.19
C ALA A 166 4.14 -24.20 3.84
N GLU A 167 5.26 -24.13 3.13
CA GLU A 167 6.57 -24.43 3.69
C GLU A 167 7.18 -23.12 4.19
N LEU A 168 6.93 -22.79 5.46
CA LEU A 168 7.35 -21.53 6.05
C LEU A 168 8.88 -21.42 6.18
N VAL A 169 9.45 -20.36 5.62
CA VAL A 169 10.88 -20.01 5.73
C VAL A 169 11.06 -18.61 6.29
N ASP A 170 12.15 -18.40 7.03
CA ASP A 170 12.53 -17.08 7.53
C ASP A 170 12.90 -16.16 6.36
N VAL A 171 12.13 -15.08 6.17
CA VAL A 171 12.29 -14.17 5.03
C VAL A 171 13.66 -13.49 5.02
N THR A 172 14.25 -13.24 6.20
CA THR A 172 15.56 -12.57 6.31
C THR A 172 16.72 -13.47 5.91
N LYS A 173 16.53 -14.79 6.02
CA LYS A 173 17.48 -15.79 5.51
C LYS A 173 17.29 -16.03 4.02
N ALA A 174 16.04 -15.96 3.54
CA ALA A 174 15.69 -16.23 2.15
C ALA A 174 15.98 -15.04 1.21
N ILE A 175 15.89 -13.80 1.70
CA ILE A 175 15.94 -12.59 0.88
C ILE A 175 17.00 -11.63 1.43
N THR A 176 18.09 -11.44 0.69
CA THR A 176 19.13 -10.48 1.05
C THR A 176 18.63 -9.04 0.94
N GLY A 177 18.90 -8.22 1.95
CA GLY A 177 18.55 -6.80 1.96
C GLY A 177 17.12 -6.49 2.40
N ILE A 178 16.28 -7.49 2.66
CA ILE A 178 14.94 -7.27 3.20
C ILE A 178 15.04 -6.65 4.61
N LYS A 179 14.21 -5.64 4.89
CA LYS A 179 14.08 -5.06 6.24
C LYS A 179 12.81 -5.55 6.92
N LEU A 180 12.81 -5.55 8.25
CA LEU A 180 11.65 -5.86 9.05
C LEU A 180 11.27 -4.64 9.90
N ASP A 181 10.00 -4.26 9.83
CA ASP A 181 9.33 -3.33 10.75
C ASP A 181 8.02 -3.98 11.18
N LEU A 182 8.13 -5.10 11.90
CA LEU A 182 6.99 -5.96 12.22
C LEU A 182 6.01 -5.25 13.17
N ARG A 183 4.94 -4.67 12.60
CA ARG A 183 4.04 -3.75 13.29
C ARG A 183 3.35 -4.40 14.49
N TYR A 184 2.95 -5.67 14.35
CA TYR A 184 2.31 -6.43 15.42
C TYR A 184 3.25 -7.00 16.48
N ALA A 185 4.57 -6.96 16.27
CA ALA A 185 5.57 -7.30 17.28
C ALA A 185 5.95 -6.10 18.17
N GLY A 186 5.49 -4.90 17.81
CA GLY A 186 5.73 -3.64 18.51
C GLY A 186 4.44 -2.98 19.00
N THR A 187 4.51 -1.66 19.23
CA THR A 187 3.35 -0.83 19.65
C THR A 187 2.81 0.06 18.52
N ASN A 188 3.44 0.01 17.34
CA ASN A 188 3.05 0.81 16.19
C ASN A 188 2.00 0.09 15.31
N ASN A 189 0.86 -0.23 15.91
CA ASN A 189 -0.28 -0.91 15.29
C ASN A 189 -1.58 -0.46 15.95
N CYS A 190 -2.75 -0.83 15.40
CA CYS A 190 -4.04 -0.40 15.92
C CYS A 190 -4.34 -0.86 17.36
N PHE A 191 -3.68 -1.89 17.88
CA PHE A 191 -3.82 -2.33 19.28
C PHE A 191 -2.99 -1.49 20.26
N GLY A 192 -1.97 -0.76 19.77
CA GLY A 192 -1.04 -0.01 20.62
C GLY A 192 -0.15 -0.89 21.50
N MET A 193 -0.13 -2.20 21.25
CA MET A 193 0.67 -3.19 21.97
C MET A 193 1.07 -4.33 21.04
N SER A 194 2.00 -5.16 21.50
CA SER A 194 2.37 -6.36 20.75
C SER A 194 1.30 -7.44 20.87
N ILE A 195 0.91 -8.00 19.72
CA ILE A 195 0.04 -9.17 19.62
C ILE A 195 0.82 -10.43 19.18
N VAL A 196 2.10 -10.29 18.81
CA VAL A 196 3.02 -11.40 18.54
C VAL A 196 4.38 -11.20 19.22
N ASP A 197 4.91 -12.24 19.86
CA ASP A 197 6.15 -12.11 20.66
C ASP A 197 7.44 -12.42 19.87
N VAL A 198 7.36 -12.49 18.53
CA VAL A 198 8.49 -12.89 17.67
C VAL A 198 8.85 -11.78 16.68
N LYS A 199 10.15 -11.48 16.56
CA LYS A 199 10.71 -10.47 15.65
C LYS A 199 11.23 -11.05 14.33
N LYS A 200 10.58 -12.09 13.84
CA LYS A 200 10.88 -12.76 12.57
C LYS A 200 9.62 -12.84 11.75
N ALA A 201 9.77 -12.71 10.44
CA ALA A 201 8.71 -12.94 9.47
C ALA A 201 8.95 -14.26 8.74
N TYR A 202 7.87 -15.03 8.56
CA TYR A 202 7.90 -16.27 7.83
C TYR A 202 6.94 -16.19 6.64
N LEU A 203 7.33 -16.78 5.52
CA LEU A 203 6.52 -16.84 4.31
C LEU A 203 6.74 -18.21 3.65
N ASP A 204 5.78 -18.69 2.87
CA ASP A 204 5.94 -19.89 2.04
C ASP A 204 7.22 -19.78 1.19
N ARG A 205 7.98 -20.87 1.09
CA ARG A 205 9.27 -20.92 0.39
C ARG A 205 9.20 -20.36 -1.03
N VAL A 206 8.14 -20.69 -1.78
CA VAL A 206 7.98 -20.23 -3.16
C VAL A 206 7.65 -18.74 -3.19
N ALA A 207 6.72 -18.30 -2.33
CA ALA A 207 6.38 -16.88 -2.17
C ALA A 207 7.60 -16.03 -1.75
N ALA A 208 8.44 -16.53 -0.83
CA ALA A 208 9.67 -15.85 -0.42
C ALA A 208 10.66 -15.73 -1.57
N GLY A 209 10.78 -16.76 -2.41
CA GLY A 209 11.58 -16.69 -3.64
C GLY A 209 11.06 -15.66 -4.64
N ALA A 210 9.73 -15.51 -4.77
CA ALA A 210 9.11 -14.48 -5.59
C ALA A 210 9.36 -13.07 -5.03
N LEU A 211 9.16 -12.88 -3.73
CA LEU A 211 9.41 -11.62 -3.05
C LEU A 211 10.88 -11.19 -3.15
N GLY A 212 11.82 -12.16 -3.14
CA GLY A 212 13.24 -11.88 -3.38
C GLY A 212 13.54 -11.34 -4.79
N ARG A 213 12.75 -11.72 -5.80
CA ARG A 213 12.85 -11.14 -7.16
C ARG A 213 12.27 -9.74 -7.22
N VAL A 214 11.19 -9.46 -6.47
CA VAL A 214 10.66 -8.10 -6.28
C VAL A 214 11.72 -7.20 -5.62
N GLN A 215 12.31 -7.64 -4.50
CA GLN A 215 13.40 -6.93 -3.81
C GLN A 215 14.54 -6.58 -4.76
N LYS A 216 14.96 -7.54 -5.61
CA LYS A 216 16.03 -7.32 -6.58
C LYS A 216 15.64 -6.27 -7.64
N ARG A 217 14.40 -6.29 -8.13
CA ARG A 217 13.91 -5.32 -9.14
C ARG A 217 13.73 -3.92 -8.57
N LEU A 218 13.25 -3.79 -7.34
CA LEU A 218 13.10 -2.48 -6.67
C LEU A 218 14.45 -1.75 -6.53
N ALA A 219 15.56 -2.49 -6.44
CA ALA A 219 16.88 -1.90 -6.33
C ALA A 219 17.27 -1.07 -7.56
N ASP A 220 16.78 -1.41 -8.75
CA ASP A 220 16.99 -0.64 -9.99
C ASP A 220 16.32 0.74 -9.92
N TYR A 221 15.36 0.91 -9.00
CA TYR A 221 14.62 2.15 -8.73
C TYR A 221 15.09 2.84 -7.44
N GLY A 222 16.13 2.34 -6.77
CA GLY A 222 16.62 2.92 -5.52
C GLY A 222 15.82 2.54 -4.26
N TYR A 223 14.94 1.54 -4.35
CA TYR A 223 14.09 1.09 -3.24
C TYR A 223 14.44 -0.33 -2.77
N GLY A 224 14.13 -0.62 -1.52
CA GLY A 224 14.02 -1.99 -0.99
C GLY A 224 12.73 -2.18 -0.21
N LEU A 225 12.36 -3.43 0.06
CA LEU A 225 11.16 -3.79 0.80
C LEU A 225 11.40 -3.78 2.31
N VAL A 226 10.43 -3.26 3.04
CA VAL A 226 10.27 -3.47 4.48
C VAL A 226 9.02 -4.29 4.74
N ILE A 227 9.15 -5.39 5.48
CA ILE A 227 8.02 -6.25 5.87
C ILE A 227 7.37 -5.68 7.12
N TRP A 228 6.08 -5.37 7.03
CA TRP A 228 5.23 -5.02 8.17
C TRP A 228 4.59 -6.25 8.79
N GLU A 229 4.21 -7.22 7.96
CA GLU A 229 3.69 -8.50 8.41
C GLU A 229 3.88 -9.60 7.34
N ALA A 230 3.97 -10.85 7.78
CA ALA A 230 3.93 -12.03 6.90
C ALA A 230 3.04 -13.10 7.55
N TYR A 231 3.48 -14.35 7.68
CA TYR A 231 2.69 -15.38 8.34
C TYR A 231 2.21 -14.98 9.74
N ARG A 232 0.88 -15.04 9.95
CA ARG A 232 0.21 -14.86 11.24
C ARG A 232 -0.52 -16.16 11.61
N PRO A 233 -0.27 -16.78 12.77
CA PRO A 233 -1.04 -17.95 13.20
C PRO A 233 -2.53 -17.62 13.37
N TRP A 234 -3.42 -18.55 13.03
CA TRP A 234 -4.88 -18.36 13.17
C TRP A 234 -5.31 -17.91 14.57
N SER A 235 -4.71 -18.45 15.63
CA SER A 235 -4.97 -18.05 17.02
C SER A 235 -4.69 -16.55 17.27
N VAL A 236 -3.69 -15.98 16.61
CA VAL A 236 -3.40 -14.53 16.71
C VAL A 236 -4.46 -13.73 15.96
N SER A 237 -4.94 -14.20 14.80
CA SER A 237 -6.09 -13.61 14.12
C SER A 237 -7.36 -13.63 14.98
N LYS A 238 -7.61 -14.74 15.69
CA LYS A 238 -8.71 -14.82 16.65
C LYS A 238 -8.55 -13.82 17.79
N LEU A 239 -7.35 -13.70 18.38
CA LEU A 239 -7.06 -12.70 19.40
C LEU A 239 -7.34 -11.28 18.88
N ALA A 240 -6.88 -10.96 17.67
CA ALA A 240 -7.13 -9.68 17.03
C ALA A 240 -8.64 -9.40 16.90
N TYR A 241 -9.41 -10.36 16.39
CA TYR A 241 -10.86 -10.25 16.27
C TYR A 241 -11.57 -10.07 17.62
N ASP A 242 -11.20 -10.86 18.62
CA ASP A 242 -11.82 -10.80 19.96
C ASP A 242 -11.48 -9.51 20.71
N ALA A 243 -10.34 -8.89 20.40
CA ALA A 243 -9.91 -7.63 20.98
C ALA A 243 -10.59 -6.39 20.37
N PHE A 244 -11.16 -6.51 19.16
CA PHE A 244 -11.90 -5.42 18.54
C PHE A 244 -13.23 -5.18 19.27
N PRO A 245 -13.59 -3.91 19.55
CA PRO A 245 -14.89 -3.60 20.11
C PRO A 245 -15.99 -3.95 19.10
N ASP A 246 -17.19 -4.27 19.60
CA ASP A 246 -18.29 -4.77 18.77
C ASP A 246 -18.66 -3.83 17.61
N ASP A 247 -18.54 -2.51 17.79
CA ASP A 247 -18.80 -1.50 16.75
C ASP A 247 -17.75 -1.47 15.63
N LYS A 248 -16.64 -2.21 15.78
CA LYS A 248 -15.53 -2.27 14.82
C LYS A 248 -15.16 -3.68 14.38
N LYS A 249 -15.84 -4.73 14.86
CA LYS A 249 -15.52 -6.13 14.49
C LYS A 249 -15.54 -6.38 12.99
N GLN A 250 -16.39 -5.67 12.25
CA GLN A 250 -16.47 -5.71 10.79
C GLN A 250 -15.19 -5.26 10.06
N MET A 251 -14.23 -4.67 10.76
CA MET A 251 -12.92 -4.33 10.19
C MET A 251 -12.05 -5.58 9.95
N LEU A 252 -12.40 -6.72 10.55
CA LEU A 252 -11.66 -7.97 10.40
C LEU A 252 -12.62 -9.11 9.97
N PRO A 253 -12.18 -10.03 9.11
CA PRO A 253 -12.85 -11.31 8.91
C PRO A 253 -13.13 -12.04 10.23
N THR A 254 -14.20 -12.83 10.29
CA THR A 254 -14.45 -13.65 11.48
C THR A 254 -13.44 -14.81 11.55
N PRO A 255 -13.14 -15.35 12.75
CA PRO A 255 -12.22 -16.49 12.88
C PRO A 255 -12.64 -17.72 12.06
N GLU A 256 -13.93 -17.87 11.75
CA GLU A 256 -14.49 -18.94 10.91
C GLU A 256 -14.17 -18.76 9.43
N GLN A 257 -14.01 -17.51 8.97
CA GLN A 257 -13.61 -17.19 7.61
C GLN A 257 -12.10 -17.34 7.41
N GLY A 258 -11.32 -17.11 8.47
CA GLY A 258 -9.86 -17.11 8.39
C GLY A 258 -9.31 -15.83 7.75
N PHE A 259 -7.98 -15.71 7.74
CA PHE A 259 -7.25 -14.57 7.20
C PHE A 259 -6.19 -15.07 6.22
N SER A 260 -5.97 -14.33 5.13
CA SER A 260 -4.97 -14.68 4.10
C SER A 260 -3.57 -14.89 4.71
N HIS A 261 -3.17 -14.09 5.71
CA HIS A 261 -1.92 -14.27 6.45
C HIS A 261 -1.78 -15.62 7.14
N ASN A 262 -2.88 -16.31 7.48
CA ASN A 262 -2.82 -17.64 8.08
C ASN A 262 -2.35 -18.70 7.09
N THR A 263 -2.44 -18.47 5.78
CA THR A 263 -1.95 -19.40 4.76
C THR A 263 -0.43 -19.40 4.63
N GLY A 264 0.25 -18.37 5.17
CA GLY A 264 1.68 -18.16 4.95
C GLY A 264 2.04 -17.63 3.56
N ARG A 265 1.05 -17.20 2.76
CA ARG A 265 1.24 -16.67 1.40
C ARG A 265 0.87 -15.21 1.22
N ALA A 266 0.39 -14.57 2.28
CA ALA A 266 0.16 -13.13 2.32
C ALA A 266 1.32 -12.39 3.01
N VAL A 267 1.59 -11.18 2.56
CA VAL A 267 2.63 -10.30 3.09
C VAL A 267 2.17 -8.85 3.02
N ASP A 268 2.43 -8.11 4.09
CA ASP A 268 2.23 -6.67 4.16
C ASP A 268 3.59 -5.99 4.05
N VAL A 269 3.75 -5.11 3.06
CA VAL A 269 5.04 -4.49 2.76
C VAL A 269 4.91 -2.99 2.50
N SER A 270 6.01 -2.30 2.77
CA SER A 270 6.26 -0.93 2.32
C SER A 270 7.66 -0.85 1.70
N LEU A 271 8.10 0.36 1.37
CA LEU A 271 9.41 0.64 0.78
C LEU A 271 10.33 1.36 1.78
N TYR A 272 11.63 1.21 1.56
CA TYR A 272 12.67 2.06 2.15
C TYR A 272 13.64 2.50 1.05
N TYR A 273 14.25 3.67 1.20
CA TYR A 273 15.27 4.16 0.27
C TYR A 273 16.59 3.41 0.45
N LEU A 274 17.18 2.89 -0.62
CA LEU A 274 18.48 2.21 -0.55
C LEU A 274 19.62 3.16 -0.16
N GLU A 275 19.55 4.41 -0.61
CA GLU A 275 20.59 5.42 -0.35
C GLU A 275 20.69 5.76 1.14
N THR A 276 19.56 6.05 1.78
CA THR A 276 19.53 6.55 3.16
C THR A 276 19.22 5.45 4.17
N GLY A 277 18.55 4.38 3.74
CA GLY A 277 18.00 3.36 4.60
C GLY A 277 16.69 3.76 5.30
N GLU A 278 16.18 4.97 5.07
CA GLU A 278 14.97 5.48 5.71
C GLU A 278 13.70 4.88 5.08
N PRO A 279 12.61 4.69 5.86
CA PRO A 279 11.31 4.32 5.31
C PRO A 279 10.81 5.35 4.30
N VAL A 280 10.18 4.86 3.23
CA VAL A 280 9.47 5.72 2.27
C VAL A 280 8.14 6.13 2.88
N GLU A 281 7.79 7.41 2.75
CA GLU A 281 6.45 7.89 3.10
C GLU A 281 5.46 7.48 2.01
N MET A 282 4.52 6.61 2.37
CA MET A 282 3.53 6.06 1.44
C MET A 282 2.17 6.75 1.64
N ILE A 283 1.21 6.40 0.78
CA ILE A 283 -0.13 7.01 0.74
C ILE A 283 -0.85 7.01 2.09
N SER A 284 -0.67 5.99 2.93
CA SER A 284 -1.14 5.94 4.32
C SER A 284 -0.17 5.14 5.18
N ASP A 285 -0.31 5.19 6.50
CA ASP A 285 0.38 4.24 7.38
C ASP A 285 -0.40 2.91 7.48
N PHE A 286 0.24 1.91 8.07
CA PHE A 286 -0.31 0.59 8.34
C PHE A 286 -1.54 0.65 9.26
N ASP A 287 -2.55 -0.18 8.99
CA ASP A 287 -3.84 -0.24 9.72
C ASP A 287 -4.59 1.11 9.78
N GLU A 288 -4.31 2.06 8.89
CA GLU A 288 -5.04 3.34 8.85
C GLU A 288 -6.45 3.15 8.27
N PRO A 289 -7.54 3.36 9.04
CA PRO A 289 -8.89 3.11 8.56
C PRO A 289 -9.46 4.32 7.82
N SER A 290 -8.80 4.75 6.74
CA SER A 290 -9.20 5.90 5.94
C SER A 290 -9.48 5.51 4.49
N ILE A 291 -9.83 6.45 3.62
CA ILE A 291 -9.88 6.17 2.17
C ILE A 291 -8.49 5.97 1.54
N ARG A 292 -7.43 6.35 2.26
CA ARG A 292 -6.04 6.30 1.77
C ARG A 292 -5.50 4.87 1.76
N GLN A 293 -6.10 3.94 2.53
CA GLN A 293 -5.71 2.53 2.54
C GLN A 293 -6.00 1.82 1.20
N TYR A 294 -7.03 2.25 0.46
CA TYR A 294 -7.44 1.57 -0.77
C TYR A 294 -6.33 1.58 -1.83
N SER A 295 -6.07 0.42 -2.44
CA SER A 295 -4.98 0.26 -3.43
C SER A 295 -5.10 1.16 -4.64
N LYS A 296 -6.32 1.62 -4.98
CA LYS A 296 -6.59 2.53 -6.10
C LYS A 296 -6.91 3.96 -5.67
N PHE A 297 -6.65 4.36 -4.43
CA PHE A 297 -6.89 5.73 -3.98
C PHE A 297 -6.05 6.74 -4.79
N THR A 298 -6.66 7.77 -5.36
CA THR A 298 -5.96 8.67 -6.30
C THR A 298 -5.48 9.98 -5.70
N GLY A 299 -5.64 10.17 -4.38
CA GLY A 299 -5.15 11.34 -3.65
C GLY A 299 -3.64 11.32 -3.37
N GLY A 300 -3.20 12.13 -2.40
CA GLY A 300 -1.79 12.21 -1.99
C GLY A 300 -0.90 12.97 -2.97
N THR A 301 0.41 12.76 -2.85
CA THR A 301 1.42 13.31 -3.77
C THR A 301 1.59 12.44 -5.00
N ASP A 302 2.15 13.00 -6.07
CA ASP A 302 2.48 12.25 -7.28
C ASP A 302 3.55 11.19 -7.01
N LEU A 303 4.51 11.49 -6.13
CA LEU A 303 5.55 10.56 -5.70
C LEU A 303 4.98 9.38 -4.90
N GLU A 304 4.11 9.62 -3.92
CA GLU A 304 3.44 8.56 -3.14
C GLU A 304 2.66 7.59 -4.05
N ARG A 305 1.94 8.13 -5.05
CA ARG A 305 1.22 7.31 -6.03
C ARG A 305 2.17 6.52 -6.92
N TYR A 306 3.24 7.15 -7.42
CA TYR A 306 4.25 6.48 -8.21
C TYR A 306 4.88 5.30 -7.45
N GLN A 307 5.27 5.52 -6.19
CA GLN A 307 5.90 4.50 -5.34
C GLN A 307 4.96 3.34 -5.05
N ARG A 308 3.68 3.62 -4.75
CA ARG A 308 2.66 2.57 -4.60
C ARG A 308 2.48 1.80 -5.91
N ASP A 309 2.29 2.49 -7.03
CA ASP A 309 1.98 1.85 -8.32
C ASP A 309 3.18 1.02 -8.81
N LEU A 310 4.41 1.49 -8.57
CA LEU A 310 5.64 0.73 -8.82
C LEU A 310 5.67 -0.55 -7.97
N LEU A 311 5.42 -0.45 -6.66
CA LEU A 311 5.34 -1.60 -5.78
C LEU A 311 4.29 -2.61 -6.28
N HIS A 312 3.08 -2.14 -6.61
CA HIS A 312 2.00 -2.98 -7.12
C HIS A 312 2.40 -3.70 -8.40
N GLN A 313 2.96 -2.96 -9.36
CA GLN A 313 3.40 -3.52 -10.63
C GLN A 313 4.46 -4.60 -10.44
N LEU A 314 5.49 -4.34 -9.64
CA LEU A 314 6.59 -5.29 -9.44
C LEU A 314 6.14 -6.52 -8.64
N MET A 315 5.28 -6.34 -7.65
CA MET A 315 4.64 -7.45 -6.92
C MET A 315 3.81 -8.33 -7.88
N SER A 316 2.96 -7.72 -8.72
CA SER A 316 2.12 -8.47 -9.67
C SER A 316 2.89 -9.19 -10.76
N LEU A 317 4.01 -8.64 -11.24
CA LEU A 317 4.90 -9.34 -12.18
C LEU A 317 5.50 -10.62 -11.59
N GLU A 318 5.56 -10.73 -10.27
CA GLU A 318 6.07 -11.90 -9.55
C GLU A 318 4.97 -12.78 -8.95
N GLY A 319 3.71 -12.60 -9.38
CA GLY A 319 2.58 -13.47 -9.01
C GLY A 319 1.82 -13.06 -7.76
N PHE A 320 2.05 -11.85 -7.23
CA PHE A 320 1.29 -11.30 -6.11
C PHE A 320 0.07 -10.50 -6.58
N SER A 321 -1.06 -10.73 -5.94
CA SER A 321 -2.27 -9.91 -6.10
C SER A 321 -2.40 -8.95 -4.93
N VAL A 322 -2.61 -7.66 -5.22
CA VAL A 322 -2.86 -6.65 -4.20
C VAL A 322 -4.31 -6.69 -3.71
N SER A 323 -4.53 -6.45 -2.42
CA SER A 323 -5.86 -6.21 -1.87
C SER A 323 -6.48 -4.94 -2.47
N ASP A 324 -7.78 -4.97 -2.77
CA ASP A 324 -8.51 -3.75 -3.15
C ASP A 324 -8.65 -2.79 -1.96
N MET A 325 -8.67 -3.35 -0.75
CA MET A 325 -8.88 -2.65 0.51
C MET A 325 -7.59 -2.07 1.08
N GLU A 326 -6.43 -2.71 0.88
CA GLU A 326 -5.18 -2.36 1.55
C GLU A 326 -4.02 -2.32 0.55
N TRP A 327 -3.44 -1.13 0.33
CA TRP A 327 -2.39 -0.94 -0.69
C TRP A 327 -1.10 -1.69 -0.37
N TRP A 328 -0.87 -2.01 0.91
CA TRP A 328 0.31 -2.72 1.40
C TRP A 328 0.16 -4.25 1.40
N HIS A 329 -1.07 -4.78 1.25
CA HIS A 329 -1.37 -6.20 1.40
C HIS A 329 -1.31 -6.94 0.08
N PHE A 330 -0.54 -8.03 0.05
CA PHE A 330 -0.34 -8.84 -1.14
C PHE A 330 -0.45 -10.34 -0.86
N GLU A 331 -1.14 -11.06 -1.74
CA GLU A 331 -1.29 -12.51 -1.69
C GLU A 331 -0.61 -13.17 -2.88
N TYR A 332 0.25 -14.17 -2.65
CA TYR A 332 0.95 -14.89 -3.72
C TYR A 332 0.09 -16.02 -4.32
N GLU A 333 -0.26 -15.91 -5.60
CA GLU A 333 -1.14 -16.83 -6.35
C GLU A 333 -2.43 -17.18 -5.58
N PRO A 334 -3.31 -16.20 -5.27
CA PRO A 334 -4.47 -16.39 -4.38
C PRO A 334 -5.49 -17.40 -4.90
N ASP A 335 -5.47 -17.72 -6.21
CA ASP A 335 -6.33 -18.75 -6.81
C ASP A 335 -5.92 -20.19 -6.38
N THR A 336 -4.77 -20.35 -5.73
CA THR A 336 -4.32 -21.64 -5.22
C THR A 336 -4.82 -21.88 -3.80
N VAL A 337 -5.54 -22.98 -3.60
CA VAL A 337 -6.09 -23.33 -2.27
C VAL A 337 -4.98 -23.79 -1.32
N TYR A 338 -4.65 -22.94 -0.35
CA TYR A 338 -3.76 -23.24 0.76
C TYR A 338 -4.50 -23.33 2.08
N SER A 339 -4.09 -24.27 2.93
CA SER A 339 -4.63 -24.43 4.27
C SER A 339 -4.20 -23.26 5.16
N HIS A 340 -5.12 -22.77 5.98
CA HIS A 340 -4.78 -21.88 7.08
C HIS A 340 -4.01 -22.66 8.15
N LEU A 341 -2.94 -22.07 8.64
CA LEU A 341 -2.04 -22.66 9.62
C LEU A 341 -2.24 -22.01 10.99
N ASN A 342 -2.09 -22.81 12.04
CA ASN A 342 -2.03 -22.35 13.43
C ASN A 342 -0.72 -22.78 14.11
N VAL A 343 0.40 -22.68 13.38
CA VAL A 343 1.73 -23.05 13.87
C VAL A 343 2.33 -21.88 14.66
N PRO A 344 2.72 -22.05 15.94
CA PRO A 344 3.32 -20.98 16.73
C PRO A 344 4.63 -20.46 16.14
N LEU A 345 4.81 -19.14 16.13
CA LEU A 345 6.00 -18.48 15.55
C LEU A 345 7.30 -18.83 16.32
N GLN A 346 7.21 -19.11 17.62
CA GLN A 346 8.36 -19.42 18.48
C GLN A 346 9.03 -20.75 18.12
N GLY A 347 8.33 -21.67 17.45
CA GLY A 347 8.83 -23.00 17.08
C GLY A 347 9.40 -23.10 15.66
N LEU A 348 9.31 -22.03 14.87
CA LEU A 348 9.84 -21.99 13.50
C LEU A 348 11.32 -21.59 13.55
N ASN A 349 12.20 -22.38 12.91
CA ASN A 349 13.67 -22.20 12.96
C ASN A 349 14.27 -21.79 11.62
#